data_AF-A0A7L5Y335-F1
#
_entry.id   AF-A0A7L5Y335-F1
#
_cell.length_a   1.000
_cell.length_b   1.000
_cell.length_c   1.000
_cell.angle_alpha   90.00
_cell.angle_beta   90.00
_cell.angle_gamma   90.00
#
_symmetry.space_group_name_H-M   'P 1'
#
loop_
_entity.id
_entity.type
_entity.pdbx_description
1 polymer ?
#
loop_
_entity_poly.entity_id
_entity_poly.type
_entity_poly.pdbx_seq_one_letter_code
_entity_poly.pdbx_strand_id
1 'polypeptide(L)' 'MKLKKEQFNLRFQKATGQLENTGRVTEVRKDVARIKTLAAQQSAKKA' A
#
# COMPACT_ATOMS: atom_id res chain seq x y z
N MET A 1 10.30 -5.25 -0.40
CA MET A 1 8.87 -5.68 -0.41
C MET A 1 8.15 -5.41 0.93
N LYS A 2 8.36 -4.26 1.58
CA LYS A 2 7.85 -4.00 2.95
C LYS A 2 6.35 -3.63 2.96
N LEU A 3 5.94 -2.68 2.11
CA LEU A 3 4.55 -2.18 2.04
C LEU A 3 3.53 -3.24 1.58
N LYS A 4 3.91 -4.17 0.70
CA LYS A 4 3.03 -5.26 0.27
C LYS A 4 2.75 -6.25 1.40
N LYS A 5 3.79 -6.60 2.18
CA LYS A 5 3.65 -7.47 3.36
C LYS A 5 2.79 -6.80 4.43
N GLU A 6 3.01 -5.51 4.67
CA GLU A 6 2.22 -4.72 5.60
C GLU A 6 0.75 -4.60 5.15
N GLN A 7 0.49 -4.35 3.87
CA GLN A 7 -0.87 -4.33 3.32
C GLN A 7 -1.58 -5.68 3.50
N PHE A 8 -0.88 -6.80 3.27
CA PHE A 8 -1.43 -8.13 3.51
C PHE A 8 -1.78 -8.34 4.98
N ASN A 9 -0.87 -8.00 5.89
CA ASN A 9 -1.10 -8.11 7.34
C ASN A 9 -2.29 -7.25 7.79
N LEU A 10 -2.41 -6.01 7.30
CA LEU A 10 -3.55 -5.13 7.61
C LEU A 10 -4.87 -5.69 7.07
N ARG A 11 -4.87 -6.33 5.88
CA ARG A 11 -6.06 -7.00 5.34
C ARG A 11 -6.46 -8.20 6.20
N PHE A 12 -5.48 -8.98 6.67
CA PHE A 12 -5.71 -10.11 7.54
C PHE A 12 -6.27 -9.66 8.90
N GLN A 13 -5.64 -8.67 9.54
CA GLN A 13 -6.12 -8.06 10.79
C GLN A 13 -7.54 -7.50 10.65
N LYS A 14 -7.86 -6.88 9.50
CA LYS A 14 -9.22 -6.40 9.22
C LYS A 14 -10.22 -7.55 9.15
N ALA A 15 -9.85 -8.67 8.51
CA ALA A 15 -10.71 -9.84 8.38
C ALA A 15 -10.92 -10.57 9.70
N THR A 16 -9.92 -10.58 10.59
CA THR A 16 -10.01 -11.17 11.93
C THR A 16 -10.64 -10.24 12.98
N GLY A 17 -10.96 -8.99 12.61
CA GLY A 17 -11.52 -8.01 13.54
C GLY A 17 -10.52 -7.41 14.54
N GLN A 18 -9.21 -7.69 14.37
CA GLN A 18 -8.13 -7.24 15.25
C GLN A 18 -7.44 -5.96 14.73
N LEU A 19 -8.09 -5.24 13.82
CA LEU A 19 -7.49 -4.03 13.24
C LEU A 19 -7.72 -2.83 14.17
N GLU A 20 -6.68 -2.49 14.94
CA GLU A 20 -6.71 -1.36 15.87
C GLU A 20 -6.49 -0.01 15.15
N ASN A 21 -5.57 0.06 14.18
CA ASN A 21 -5.22 1.29 13.48
C ASN A 21 -5.74 1.31 12.03
N THR A 22 -6.96 1.80 11.85
CA THR A 22 -7.61 1.95 10.54
C THR A 22 -6.96 3.05 9.69
N GLY A 23 -6.34 4.07 10.31
CA GLY A 23 -5.60 5.13 9.62
C GLY A 23 -4.42 4.58 8.80
N ARG A 24 -3.70 3.62 9.38
CA ARG A 24 -2.54 2.97 8.74
C ARG A 24 -2.90 2.27 7.43
N VAL A 25 -4.12 1.72 7.32
CA VAL A 25 -4.62 1.11 6.09
C VAL A 25 -4.67 2.12 4.94
N THR A 26 -5.13 3.34 5.24
CA THR A 26 -5.22 4.41 4.25
C THR A 26 -3.85 4.91 3.83
N GLU A 27 -2.91 5.05 4.78
CA GLU A 27 -1.52 5.42 4.50
C GLU A 27 -0.83 4.42 3.57
N VAL A 28 -0.85 3.14 3.93
CA VAL A 28 -0.20 2.07 3.14
C VAL A 28 -0.80 2.00 1.73
N ARG A 29 -2.12 2.21 1.58
CA ARG A 29 -2.77 2.30 0.26
C ARG A 29 -2.24 3.49 -0.57
N LYS A 30 -2.10 4.67 0.05
CA LYS A 30 -1.55 5.87 -0.62
C LYS A 30 -0.07 5.70 -0.98
N ASP A 31 0.72 5.08 -0.12
CA ASP A 31 2.13 4.80 -0.40
C ASP A 31 2.30 3.87 -1.61
N VAL A 32 1.51 2.79 -1.65
CA VAL A 32 1.50 1.85 -2.79
C VAL A 32 1.07 2.57 -4.08
N ALA A 33 0.07 3.46 -4.01
CA ALA A 33 -0.35 4.25 -5.16
C ALA A 33 0.77 5.19 -5.65
N ARG A 34 1.43 5.93 -4.75
CA ARG A 34 2.55 6.82 -5.10
C ARG A 34 3.67 6.07 -5.82
N ILE A 35 4.08 4.90 -5.32
CA ILE A 35 5.13 4.10 -5.95
C ILE A 35 4.72 3.67 -7.35
N LYS A 36 3.47 3.22 -7.54
CA LYS A 36 2.95 2.86 -8.87
C LYS A 36 2.95 4.06 -9.82
N THR A 37 2.53 5.24 -9.35
CA THR A 37 2.53 6.46 -10.15
C THR A 37 3.94 6.86 -10.57
N LEU A 38 4.90 6.86 -9.64
CA LEU A 38 6.30 7.16 -9.97
C LEU A 38 6.89 6.15 -10.95
N ALA A 39 6.59 4.86 -10.79
CA ALA A 39 7.02 3.83 -11.74
C ALA A 39 6.43 4.06 -13.15
N ALA A 40 5.14 4.43 -13.23
CA ALA A 40 4.48 4.76 -14.49
C ALA A 40 5.03 6.04 -15.13
N GLN A 41 5.31 7.08 -14.33
CA GLN A 41 5.97 8.30 -14.81
C GLN A 41 7.37 8.01 -15.34
N GLN A 42 8.13 7.15 -14.65
CA GLN A 42 9.47 6.76 -15.07
C GLN A 42 9.45 5.94 -16.36
N SER A 43 8.46 5.07 -16.56
CA SER A 43 8.28 4.36 -17.84
C SER A 43 7.85 5.30 -18.96
N ALA A 44 6.94 6.24 -18.68
CA ALA A 44 6.49 7.23 -19.66
C ALA A 44 7.61 8.18 -20.11
N LYS A 45 8.52 8.57 -19.21
CA LYS A 45 9.70 9.40 -19.54
C LYS A 45 10.78 8.65 -20.33
N LYS A 46 10.76 7.31 -20.30
CA LYS A 46 11.73 6.48 -21.03
C LYS A 46 11.28 6.12 -22.46
N ALA A 47 9.99 6.35 -22.77
CA ALA A 47 9.45 6.28 -24.12
C ALA A 47 9.62 7.62 -24.83
#